data_AF-A0A7V9L0N0-F1
#
_entry.id   AF-A0A7V9L0N0-F1
#
_cell.length_a   1.000
_cell.length_b   1.000
_cell.length_c   1.000
_cell.angle_alpha   90.00
_cell.angle_beta   90.00
_cell.angle_gamma   90.00
#
_symmetry.space_group_name_H-M   'P 1'
#
loop_
_entity.id
_entity.type
_entity.pdbx_description
1 polymer ?
#
loop_
_entity_poly.entity_id
_entity_poly.type
_entity_poly.pdbx_seq_one_letter_code
_entity_poly.pdbx_strand_id
1 'polypeptide(L)' 'MLARALTHALVGLDARSVEVEAHLQLGIPAFAIVGLPDKACQEAKERVRSGIT' A
#
# COMPACT_ATOMS: atom_id res chain seq x y z
N MET A 1 15.06 3.69 -2.40
CA MET A 1 14.30 4.89 -2.83
C MET A 1 13.04 5.00 -1.99
N LEU A 2 12.66 6.19 -1.51
CA LEU A 2 11.41 6.42 -0.76
C LEU A 2 10.43 7.19 -1.66
N ALA A 3 9.22 6.67 -1.81
CA ALA A 3 8.11 7.34 -2.46
C ALA A 3 7.00 7.62 -1.45
N ARG A 4 6.25 8.72 -1.66
CA ARG A 4 5.15 9.14 -0.80
C ARG A 4 3.93 9.49 -1.64
N ALA A 5 2.74 9.21 -1.12
CA ALA A 5 1.48 9.61 -1.72
C ALA A 5 0.46 9.98 -0.65
N LEU A 6 -0.26 11.07 -0.86
CA LEU A 6 -1.43 11.42 -0.05
C LEU A 6 -2.66 10.73 -0.61
N THR A 7 -3.43 10.11 0.27
CA THR A 7 -4.68 9.43 -0.05
C THR A 7 -5.66 9.53 1.12
N HIS A 8 -6.75 8.77 1.07
CA HIS A 8 -7.75 8.69 2.12
C HIS A 8 -8.08 7.24 2.45
N ALA A 9 -8.30 6.96 3.73
CA ALA A 9 -8.84 5.70 4.22
C ALA A 9 -10.24 5.94 4.78
N LEU A 10 -11.12 4.93 4.67
CA LEU A 10 -12.44 4.98 5.29
C LEU A 10 -12.36 4.46 6.72
N VAL A 11 -12.84 5.25 7.68
CA VAL A 11 -13.02 4.84 9.08
C VAL A 11 -14.50 5.00 9.39
N GLY A 12 -15.23 3.87 9.33
CA GLY A 12 -16.70 3.91 9.33
C GLY A 12 -17.23 4.55 8.04
N LEU A 13 -17.91 5.69 8.17
CA LEU A 13 -18.42 6.48 7.05
C LEU A 13 -17.57 7.73 6.74
N ASP A 14 -16.52 7.98 7.53
CA ASP A 14 -15.68 9.15 7.37
C ASP A 14 -14.46 8.82 6.50
N ALA A 15 -14.15 9.70 5.55
CA ALA A 15 -12.86 9.71 4.88
C ALA A 15 -11.82 10.40 5.77
N ARG A 16 -10.72 9.71 6.06
CA ARG A 16 -9.57 10.23 6.81
C ARG A 16 -8.38 10.33 5.88
N SER A 17 -7.76 11.51 5.83
CA SER A 17 -6.53 11.69 5.05
C SER A 17 -5.41 10.87 5.66
N VAL A 18 -4.66 10.17 4.80
CA VAL A 18 -3.52 9.33 5.18
C VAL A 18 -2.37 9.54 4.19
N GLU A 19 -1.15 9.53 4.69
CA GLU A 19 0.06 9.49 3.86
C GLU A 19 0.57 8.05 3.79
N VAL A 20 0.81 7.56 2.58
CA VAL A 20 1.38 6.24 2.33
C VAL A 20 2.82 6.41 1.89
N GLU A 21 3.71 5.65 2.52
CA GLU A 21 5.11 5.58 2.16
C GLU A 21 5.45 4.22 1.53
N ALA A 22 6.29 4.24 0.49
CA ALA A 22 6.82 3.04 -0.13
C ALA A 22 8.34 3.12 -0.19
N HIS A 23 9.01 2.07 0.28
CA HIS A 23 10.45 1.96 0.26
C HIS A 23 10.89 0.79 -0.61
N LEU A 24 11.81 1.04 -1.53
CA LEU A 24 12.40 0.03 -2.40
C LEU A 24 13.87 -0.19 -2.06
N GLN A 25 14.24 -1.46 -1.85
CA GLN A 25 15.59 -1.96 -1.59
C GLN A 25 15.97 -3.04 -2.60
N LEU A 26 17.28 -3.18 -2.87
CA LEU A 26 17.82 -4.27 -3.67
C LEU A 26 17.87 -5.54 -2.83
N GLY A 27 17.52 -6.69 -3.42
CA GLY A 27 17.54 -7.97 -2.73
C GLY A 27 16.55 -8.98 -3.32
N ILE A 28 16.09 -9.91 -2.48
CA ILE A 28 15.10 -10.93 -2.88
C ILE A 28 13.75 -10.24 -3.13
N PRO A 29 13.05 -10.55 -4.24
CA PRO A 29 11.73 -9.99 -4.51
C PRO A 29 10.73 -10.30 -3.40
N ALA A 30 10.34 -9.26 -2.67
CA ALA A 30 9.34 -9.32 -1.63
C ALA A 30 8.47 -8.06 -1.67
N PHE A 31 7.21 -8.19 -1.25
CA PHE A 31 6.29 -7.07 -1.13
C PHE A 31 5.50 -7.27 0.16
N ALA A 32 5.56 -6.30 1.07
CA ALA A 32 4.86 -6.31 2.34
C ALA A 32 4.10 -5.00 2.52
N ILE A 33 2.91 -5.08 3.13
CA ILE A 33 2.11 -3.93 3.56
C ILE A 33 2.04 -3.99 5.08
N VAL A 34 2.38 -2.88 5.72
CA VAL A 34 2.43 -2.73 7.19
C VAL A 34 1.54 -1.55 7.62
N GLY A 35 1.37 -1.34 8.93
CA GLY A 35 0.53 -0.27 9.46
C GLY A 35 -0.95 -0.67 9.64
N LEU A 36 -1.20 -1.94 9.98
CA LEU A 36 -2.54 -2.50 10.20
C LEU A 36 -3.46 -2.39 8.97
N PRO A 37 -3.02 -2.82 7.78
CA PRO A 37 -3.84 -2.78 6.58
C PRO A 37 -5.05 -3.70 6.70
N ASP A 38 -6.15 -3.32 6.06
CA ASP A 38 -7.33 -4.16 5.92
C ASP A 38 -7.15 -5.23 4.84
N LYS A 39 -8.19 -6.07 4.66
CA LYS A 39 -8.18 -7.13 3.65
C LYS A 39 -8.10 -6.59 2.22
N ALA A 40 -8.75 -5.48 1.92
CA ALA A 40 -8.78 -4.90 0.59
C ALA A 40 -7.38 -4.41 0.16
N CYS A 41 -6.62 -3.84 1.09
CA CYS A 41 -5.21 -3.49 0.90
C CYS A 41 -4.34 -4.74 0.64
N GLN A 42 -4.56 -5.83 1.38
CA GLN A 42 -3.82 -7.08 1.14
C GLN A 42 -4.10 -7.67 -0.25
N GLU A 43 -5.35 -7.67 -0.71
CA GLU A 43 -5.73 -8.11 -2.05
C GLU A 43 -5.18 -7.18 -3.15
N ALA A 44 -4.99 -5.88 -2.85
CA ALA A 44 -4.41 -4.93 -3.79
C ALA A 44 -2.97 -5.29 -4.20
N LYS A 45 -2.20 -5.95 -3.32
CA LYS A 45 -0.85 -6.41 -3.62
C LYS A 45 -0.80 -7.33 -4.86
N GLU A 46 -1.78 -8.21 -5.00
CA GLU A 46 -1.86 -9.12 -6.15
C GLU A 46 -2.21 -8.36 -7.43
N ARG A 47 -3.17 -7.41 -7.36
CA ARG A 47 -3.54 -6.55 -8.49
C ARG A 47 -2.36 -5.73 -9.00
N VAL A 48 -1.62 -5.12 -8.08
CA VAL A 48 -0.40 -4.37 -8.40
C VAL A 48 0.56 -5.28 -9.14
N ARG A 49 0.88 -6.46 -8.58
CA ARG A 49 1.79 -7.41 -9.22
C ARG A 49 1.33 -7.81 -10.64
N SER A 50 0.03 -8.06 -10.84
CA SER A 50 -0.50 -8.40 -12.17
C SER A 50 -0.46 -7.25 -13.18
N GLY A 51 -0.49 -5.99 -12.72
CA GLY A 51 -0.54 -4.83 -13.61
C GLY A 51 0.82 -4.33 -14.12
N ILE A 52 1.93 -4.83 -13.56
CA ILE A 52 3.31 -4.48 -13.95
C ILE A 52 4.04 -5.64 -14.65
N THR A 53 3.36 -6.77 -14.87
CA THR A 53 3.85 -7.90 -15.68
C THR A 53 3.40 -7.71 -17.12
#